data_AF-A0A497YEB1-F1
#
_entry.id   AF-A0A497YEB1-F1
#
_cell.length_a   1.000
_cell.length_b   1.000
_cell.length_c   1.000
_cell.angle_alpha   90.00
_cell.angle_beta   90.00
_cell.angle_gamma   90.00
#
_symmetry.space_group_name_H-M   'P 1'
#
loop_
_entity.id
_entity.type
_entity.pdbx_description
1 polymer ?
#
loop_
_entity_poly.entity_id
_entity_poly.type
_entity_poly.pdbx_seq_one_letter_code
_entity_poly.pdbx_strand_id
1 'polypeptide(L)'
;MLIKENLTNRLSSILLTASDLVYSPLDYQINNLQIENESQEYAACTFELNGLKIKHRLSKITPTKTGQFVTIWKRDEAGITTPFTDQDEFDLLIISANSAGHSGQFIFPKGILAKHKIITAKGIEGKRGIRVYPPWDIVTNKQAEKTQQWQTPYFLQIDINGNTDLARAKKLIDNGIQ
;
A
#
# COMPACT_ATOMS: atom_id res chain seq x y z
N MET A 1 -18.65 -13.03 16.12
CA MET A 1 -19.28 -13.37 14.82
C MET A 1 -19.75 -12.13 14.08
N LEU A 2 -20.47 -11.19 14.73
CA LEU A 2 -20.99 -9.95 14.11
C LEU A 2 -19.94 -8.92 13.62
N ILE A 3 -18.73 -8.89 14.19
CA ILE A 3 -17.67 -7.93 13.77
C ILE A 3 -17.03 -8.33 12.44
N LYS A 4 -16.87 -9.65 12.19
CA LYS A 4 -16.26 -10.15 10.94
C LYS A 4 -17.15 -9.85 9.73
N GLU A 5 -18.47 -10.09 9.81
CA GLU A 5 -19.41 -9.82 8.72
C GLU A 5 -19.44 -8.34 8.27
N ASN A 6 -19.16 -7.39 9.18
CA ASN A 6 -19.20 -5.97 8.86
C ASN A 6 -17.89 -5.46 8.21
N LEU A 7 -16.75 -6.11 8.48
CA LEU A 7 -15.48 -5.82 7.79
C LEU A 7 -15.47 -6.35 6.35
N THR A 8 -16.04 -7.53 6.11
CA THR A 8 -16.02 -8.21 4.79
C THR A 8 -16.69 -7.38 3.69
N ASN A 9 -17.69 -6.57 4.05
CA ASN A 9 -18.41 -5.72 3.08
C ASN A 9 -17.73 -4.37 2.80
N ARG A 10 -16.71 -4.01 3.57
CA ARG A 10 -16.07 -2.68 3.52
C ARG A 10 -14.64 -2.69 3.01
N LEU A 11 -13.95 -3.83 3.14
CA LEU A 11 -12.59 -4.00 2.67
C LEU A 11 -12.56 -4.44 1.21
N SER A 12 -11.53 -4.03 0.48
CA SER A 12 -11.26 -4.63 -0.82
C SER A 12 -10.95 -6.12 -0.65
N SER A 13 -11.33 -6.93 -1.63
CA SER A 13 -11.10 -8.38 -1.60
C SER A 13 -9.64 -8.75 -1.27
N ILE A 14 -8.68 -8.02 -1.85
CA ILE A 14 -7.26 -8.24 -1.57
C ILE A 14 -6.83 -7.84 -0.16
N LEU A 15 -7.41 -6.79 0.43
CA LEU A 15 -7.09 -6.42 1.82
C LEU A 15 -7.67 -7.45 2.80
N LEU A 16 -8.83 -8.05 2.49
CA LEU A 16 -9.34 -9.21 3.23
C LEU A 16 -8.41 -10.41 3.09
N THR A 17 -7.99 -10.74 1.87
CA THR A 17 -7.02 -11.82 1.63
C THR A 17 -5.72 -11.60 2.42
N ALA A 18 -5.18 -10.38 2.43
CA ALA A 18 -4.01 -10.06 3.25
C ALA A 18 -4.29 -10.20 4.75
N SER A 19 -5.46 -9.75 5.21
CA SER A 19 -5.88 -9.91 6.61
C SER A 19 -5.90 -11.38 7.03
N ASP A 20 -6.47 -12.25 6.21
CA ASP A 20 -6.67 -13.67 6.54
C ASP A 20 -5.41 -14.50 6.36
N LEU A 21 -4.63 -14.25 5.29
CA LEU A 21 -3.50 -15.09 4.91
C LEU A 21 -2.14 -14.56 5.40
N VAL A 22 -2.07 -13.30 5.84
CA VAL A 22 -0.80 -12.67 6.24
C VAL A 22 -0.88 -12.08 7.64
N TYR A 23 -1.84 -11.19 7.90
CA TYR A 23 -1.88 -10.46 9.16
C TYR A 23 -2.33 -11.35 10.31
N SER A 24 -3.44 -12.07 10.16
CA SER A 24 -3.97 -12.95 11.22
C SER A 24 -2.99 -14.07 11.60
N PRO A 25 -2.28 -14.74 10.66
CA PRO A 25 -1.23 -15.71 11.00
C PRO A 25 -0.02 -15.13 11.74
N LEU A 26 0.18 -13.81 11.68
CA LEU A 26 1.21 -13.08 12.45
C LEU A 26 0.66 -12.51 13.76
N ASP A 27 -0.57 -12.85 14.14
CA ASP A 27 -1.31 -12.27 15.27
C ASP A 27 -1.54 -10.75 15.14
N TYR A 28 -1.51 -10.23 13.91
CA TYR A 28 -1.77 -8.82 13.62
C TYR A 28 -3.23 -8.61 13.23
N GLN A 29 -3.91 -7.69 13.92
CA GLN A 29 -5.31 -7.36 13.68
C GLN A 29 -5.45 -5.97 13.05
N ILE A 30 -6.37 -5.84 12.09
CA ILE A 30 -6.79 -4.54 11.57
C ILE A 30 -7.70 -3.89 12.62
N ASN A 31 -7.22 -2.81 13.23
CA ASN A 31 -7.95 -2.01 14.20
C ASN A 31 -8.26 -0.62 13.63
N ASN A 32 -9.24 0.08 14.20
CA ASN A 32 -9.55 1.48 13.86
C ASN A 32 -9.72 1.73 12.35
N LEU A 33 -10.34 0.78 11.62
CA LEU A 33 -10.57 0.89 10.19
C LEU A 33 -11.48 2.07 9.85
N GLN A 34 -11.01 2.97 9.00
CA GLN A 34 -11.75 4.09 8.45
C GLN A 34 -11.64 4.05 6.92
N ILE A 35 -12.79 3.99 6.23
CA ILE A 35 -12.83 4.14 4.78
C ILE A 35 -12.79 5.63 4.45
N GLU A 36 -11.90 6.03 3.56
CA GLU A 36 -11.82 7.43 3.15
C GLU A 36 -12.97 7.76 2.19
N ASN A 37 -13.61 8.93 2.39
CA ASN A 37 -14.65 9.42 1.48
C ASN A 37 -14.09 9.75 0.09
N GLU A 38 -12.82 10.14 0.03
CA GLU A 38 -12.11 10.43 -1.21
C GLU A 38 -11.24 9.25 -1.64
N SER A 39 -10.92 9.19 -2.94
CA SER A 39 -10.12 8.09 -3.51
C SER A 39 -10.71 6.68 -3.26
N GLN A 40 -12.04 6.57 -3.07
CA GLN A 40 -12.76 5.28 -2.94
C GLN A 40 -12.49 4.35 -4.12
N GLU A 41 -12.33 4.91 -5.31
CA GLU A 41 -11.90 4.20 -6.51
C GLU A 41 -10.61 3.39 -6.32
N TYR A 42 -9.72 3.81 -5.42
CA TYR A 42 -8.47 3.15 -5.07
C TYR A 42 -8.56 2.48 -3.68
N ALA A 43 -9.75 2.11 -3.24
CA ALA A 43 -10.03 1.48 -1.94
C ALA A 43 -9.29 2.17 -0.77
N ALA A 44 -9.28 3.50 -0.80
CA ALA A 44 -8.58 4.31 0.18
C ALA A 44 -9.17 4.10 1.57
N CYS A 45 -8.33 3.67 2.50
CA CYS A 45 -8.69 3.51 3.90
C CYS A 45 -7.46 3.68 4.80
N THR A 46 -7.72 3.91 6.07
CA THR A 46 -6.72 3.93 7.13
C THR A 46 -7.08 2.94 8.21
N PHE A 47 -6.08 2.37 8.86
CA PHE A 47 -6.27 1.45 9.99
C PHE A 47 -4.99 1.36 10.80
N GLU A 48 -5.05 0.70 11.94
CA GLU A 48 -3.89 0.29 12.72
C GLU A 48 -3.60 -1.19 12.52
N LEU A 49 -2.32 -1.53 12.42
CA LEU A 49 -1.84 -2.90 12.27
C LEU A 49 -0.56 -3.08 13.08
N ASN A 50 -0.54 -3.99 14.05
CA ASN A 50 0.60 -4.18 14.96
C ASN A 50 1.08 -2.86 15.61
N GLY A 51 0.14 -2.00 16.03
CA GLY A 51 0.43 -0.69 16.61
C GLY A 51 0.90 0.39 15.63
N LEU A 52 1.04 0.08 14.33
CA LEU A 52 1.42 1.03 13.29
C LEU A 52 0.21 1.65 12.62
N LYS A 53 0.25 2.95 12.35
CA LYS A 53 -0.75 3.68 11.57
C LYS A 53 -0.56 3.43 10.07
N ILE A 54 -1.57 2.86 9.42
CA ILE A 54 -1.52 2.46 8.02
C ILE A 54 -2.38 3.40 7.16
N LYS A 55 -1.82 3.85 6.04
CA LYS A 55 -2.61 4.29 4.88
C LYS A 55 -2.62 3.16 3.86
N HIS A 56 -3.80 2.76 3.39
CA HIS A 56 -3.94 1.72 2.38
C HIS A 56 -4.53 2.26 1.09
N ARG A 57 -4.06 1.73 -0.04
CA ARG A 57 -4.59 1.96 -1.39
C ARG A 57 -4.60 0.66 -2.19
N LEU A 58 -5.46 0.59 -3.20
CA LEU A 58 -5.48 -0.44 -4.23
C LEU A 58 -4.99 0.19 -5.55
N SER A 59 -3.94 -0.36 -6.15
CA SER A 59 -3.49 0.07 -7.48
C SER A 59 -4.35 -0.52 -8.59
N LYS A 60 -4.35 0.16 -9.74
CA LYS A 60 -5.14 -0.22 -10.92
C LYS A 60 -4.24 -0.45 -12.13
N ILE A 61 -4.45 -1.56 -12.84
CA ILE A 61 -3.86 -1.76 -14.17
C ILE A 61 -4.45 -0.72 -15.13
N THR A 62 -3.59 -0.12 -15.95
CA THR A 62 -4.01 0.82 -16.99
C THR A 62 -3.68 0.23 -18.37
N PRO A 63 -4.56 0.34 -19.39
CA PRO A 63 -4.37 -0.38 -20.66
C PRO A 63 -3.07 -0.07 -21.41
N THR A 64 -2.57 1.16 -21.30
CA THR A 64 -1.52 1.69 -22.20
C THR A 64 -0.11 1.71 -21.60
N LYS A 65 0.04 1.36 -20.32
CA LYS A 65 1.33 1.51 -19.60
C LYS A 65 1.52 0.35 -18.63
N THR A 66 2.68 -0.29 -18.69
CA THR A 66 3.16 -1.27 -17.71
C THR A 66 3.14 -0.68 -16.29
N GLY A 67 2.98 -1.55 -15.29
CA GLY A 67 2.78 -1.15 -13.91
C GLY A 67 1.32 -0.77 -13.63
N GLN A 68 1.05 -0.55 -12.36
CA GLN A 68 -0.28 -0.19 -11.86
C GLN A 68 -0.26 1.23 -11.33
N PHE A 69 -1.28 2.01 -11.65
CA PHE A 69 -1.43 3.38 -11.19
C PHE A 69 -2.19 3.44 -9.86
N VAL A 70 -1.80 4.36 -8.99
CA VAL A 70 -2.44 4.58 -7.69
C VAL A 70 -2.35 6.04 -7.29
N THR A 71 -3.41 6.57 -6.68
CA THR A 71 -3.43 7.92 -6.08
C THR A 71 -2.92 7.90 -4.64
N ILE A 72 -2.16 8.93 -4.29
CA ILE A 72 -1.48 9.07 -2.98
C ILE A 72 -1.48 10.55 -2.54
N TRP A 73 -2.67 11.14 -2.47
CA TRP A 73 -2.86 12.54 -2.11
C TRP A 73 -3.87 12.69 -0.96
N LYS A 74 -3.86 13.87 -0.34
CA LYS A 74 -4.86 14.40 0.59
C LYS A 74 -5.30 15.80 0.14
N ARG A 75 -6.29 16.39 0.80
CA ARG A 75 -6.57 17.84 0.67
C ARG A 75 -5.84 18.63 1.76
N ASP A 76 -5.38 19.81 1.39
CA ASP A 76 -4.94 20.83 2.36
C ASP A 76 -6.15 21.61 2.93
N GLU A 77 -5.86 22.60 3.78
CA GLU A 77 -6.87 23.46 4.41
C GLU A 77 -7.69 24.27 3.40
N ALA A 78 -7.13 24.56 2.21
CA ALA A 78 -7.82 25.22 1.12
C ALA A 78 -8.64 24.24 0.25
N GLY A 79 -8.66 22.95 0.60
CA GLY A 79 -9.35 21.91 -0.15
C GLY A 79 -8.63 21.52 -1.44
N ILE A 80 -7.35 21.87 -1.62
CA ILE A 80 -6.57 21.57 -2.82
C ILE A 80 -5.86 20.22 -2.65
N THR A 81 -5.83 19.42 -3.72
CA THR A 81 -5.13 18.13 -3.68
C THR A 81 -3.62 18.33 -3.59
N THR A 82 -3.02 17.77 -2.55
CA THR A 82 -1.59 17.85 -2.24
C THR A 82 -1.03 16.46 -1.91
N PRO A 83 0.25 16.18 -2.18
CA PRO A 83 0.87 14.94 -1.72
C PRO A 83 0.76 14.76 -0.21
N PHE A 84 0.87 13.53 0.27
CA PHE A 84 1.22 13.32 1.67
C PHE A 84 2.58 13.95 1.99
N THR A 85 2.82 14.18 3.27
CA THR A 85 3.98 14.85 3.82
C THR A 85 4.65 13.98 4.89
N ASP A 86 5.89 14.27 5.25
CA ASP A 86 6.56 13.59 6.36
C ASP A 86 5.93 13.89 7.74
N GLN A 87 5.13 14.96 7.84
CA GLN A 87 4.36 15.34 9.03
C GLN A 87 3.00 14.65 9.13
N ASP A 88 2.52 13.98 8.08
CA ASP A 88 1.24 13.27 8.13
C ASP A 88 1.31 12.07 9.07
N GLU A 89 0.25 11.83 9.85
CA GLU A 89 0.19 10.75 10.83
C GLU A 89 -0.07 9.38 10.17
N PHE A 90 0.99 8.73 9.71
CA PHE A 90 1.02 7.32 9.32
C PHE A 90 2.44 6.77 9.45
N ASP A 91 2.63 5.47 9.47
CA ASP A 91 3.95 4.84 9.51
C ASP A 91 4.25 4.12 8.19
N LEU A 92 3.23 3.43 7.66
CA LEU A 92 3.32 2.67 6.42
C LEU A 92 2.26 3.11 5.41
N LEU A 93 2.65 3.15 4.14
CA LEU A 93 1.72 3.14 3.00
C LEU A 93 1.70 1.73 2.41
N ILE A 94 0.56 1.04 2.56
CA ILE A 94 0.33 -0.27 1.97
C ILE A 94 -0.42 -0.09 0.65
N ILE A 95 0.14 -0.61 -0.45
CA ILE A 95 -0.48 -0.57 -1.77
C ILE A 95 -0.71 -1.99 -2.24
N SER A 96 -1.97 -2.43 -2.24
CA SER A 96 -2.38 -3.71 -2.79
C SER A 96 -2.34 -3.67 -4.31
N ALA A 97 -1.77 -4.71 -4.92
CA ALA A 97 -1.66 -4.89 -6.37
C ALA A 97 -2.16 -6.27 -6.77
N ASN A 98 -2.95 -6.31 -7.85
CA ASN A 98 -3.50 -7.54 -8.41
C ASN A 98 -3.31 -7.57 -9.93
N SER A 99 -3.07 -8.75 -10.47
CA SER A 99 -3.18 -9.07 -11.90
C SER A 99 -3.78 -10.47 -12.06
N ALA A 100 -3.97 -10.92 -13.30
CA ALA A 100 -4.50 -12.27 -13.54
C ALA A 100 -3.55 -13.32 -12.92
N GLY A 101 -4.01 -13.99 -11.87
CA GLY A 101 -3.26 -15.03 -11.16
C GLY A 101 -2.18 -14.54 -10.18
N HIS A 102 -1.99 -13.23 -10.02
CA HIS A 102 -1.01 -12.69 -9.07
C HIS A 102 -1.62 -11.64 -8.14
N SER A 103 -1.24 -11.71 -6.87
CA SER A 103 -1.66 -10.79 -5.83
C SER A 103 -0.51 -10.48 -4.89
N GLY A 104 -0.49 -9.27 -4.34
CA GLY A 104 0.47 -8.91 -3.31
C GLY A 104 0.36 -7.46 -2.88
N GLN A 105 1.25 -7.06 -1.98
CA GLN A 105 1.24 -5.74 -1.37
C GLN A 105 2.64 -5.14 -1.38
N PHE A 106 2.71 -3.87 -1.75
CA PHE A 106 3.85 -3.03 -1.38
C PHE A 106 3.63 -2.49 0.01
N ILE A 107 4.62 -2.61 0.89
CA ILE A 107 4.58 -2.13 2.27
C ILE A 107 5.71 -1.12 2.42
N PHE A 108 5.41 0.15 2.17
CA PHE A 108 6.42 1.22 2.15
C PHE A 108 6.48 1.97 3.48
N PRO A 109 7.63 1.97 4.18
CA PRO A 109 7.86 2.87 5.30
C PRO A 109 7.86 4.33 4.85
N LYS A 110 7.34 5.24 5.69
CA LYS A 110 7.31 6.69 5.41
C LYS A 110 8.68 7.24 4.99
N GLY A 111 9.75 6.83 5.68
CA GLY A 111 11.12 7.26 5.36
C GLY A 111 11.56 6.89 3.94
N ILE A 112 11.12 5.73 3.43
CA ILE A 112 11.41 5.27 2.07
C ILE A 112 10.61 6.08 1.04
N LEU A 113 9.35 6.39 1.35
CA LEU A 113 8.54 7.28 0.50
C LEU A 113 9.18 8.66 0.38
N ALA A 114 9.69 9.22 1.48
CA ALA A 114 10.40 10.51 1.48
C ALA A 114 11.71 10.43 0.67
N LYS A 115 12.53 9.38 0.89
CA LYS A 115 13.78 9.14 0.15
C LYS A 115 13.56 9.10 -1.36
N HIS A 116 12.46 8.49 -1.81
CA HIS A 116 12.11 8.38 -3.23
C HIS A 116 11.21 9.51 -3.76
N LYS A 117 11.04 10.60 -2.98
CA LYS A 117 10.26 11.80 -3.35
C LYS A 117 8.82 11.46 -3.75
N ILE A 118 8.23 10.51 -3.03
CA ILE A 118 6.84 10.09 -3.19
C ILE A 118 5.94 10.97 -2.31
N ILE A 119 6.39 11.28 -1.09
CA ILE A 119 5.76 12.25 -0.20
C ILE A 119 6.63 13.51 -0.10
N THR A 120 6.00 14.62 0.26
CA THR A 120 6.69 15.89 0.49
C THR A 120 7.52 15.81 1.76
N ALA A 121 8.81 16.09 1.65
CA ALA A 121 9.74 16.08 2.78
C ALA A 121 10.92 17.01 2.51
N LYS A 122 11.44 17.66 3.55
CA LYS A 122 12.63 18.55 3.45
C LYS A 122 12.54 19.59 2.33
N GLY A 123 11.35 20.18 2.13
CA GLY A 123 11.09 21.19 1.10
C GLY A 123 11.00 20.66 -0.33
N ILE A 124 11.06 19.34 -0.55
CA ILE A 124 10.89 18.72 -1.87
C ILE A 124 9.45 18.23 -1.98
N GLU A 125 8.72 18.72 -2.99
CA GLU A 125 7.34 18.31 -3.25
C GLU A 125 7.25 16.81 -3.62
N GLY A 126 6.30 16.12 -3.02
CA GLY A 126 5.97 14.73 -3.33
C GLY A 126 5.12 14.57 -4.59
N LYS A 127 4.47 13.43 -4.71
CA LYS A 127 3.60 13.08 -5.84
C LYS A 127 2.18 12.85 -5.38
N ARG A 128 1.21 13.24 -6.20
CA ARG A 128 -0.21 12.94 -5.99
C ARG A 128 -0.63 11.56 -6.51
N GLY A 129 0.19 10.95 -7.35
CA GLY A 129 -0.03 9.61 -7.88
C GLY A 129 1.26 9.01 -8.40
N ILE A 130 1.36 7.68 -8.35
CA ILE A 130 2.56 6.95 -8.77
C ILE A 130 2.17 5.71 -9.58
N ARG A 131 3.18 5.14 -10.24
CA ARG A 131 3.13 3.76 -10.71
C ARG A 131 3.89 2.87 -9.74
N VAL A 132 3.29 1.73 -9.42
CA VAL A 132 3.95 0.62 -8.77
C VAL A 132 4.15 -0.50 -9.78
N TYR A 133 5.28 -1.19 -9.69
CA TYR A 133 5.69 -2.24 -10.61
C TYR A 133 5.92 -3.52 -9.80
N PRO A 134 4.90 -4.38 -9.64
CA PRO A 134 5.09 -5.68 -9.01
C PRO A 134 6.21 -6.47 -9.68
N PRO A 135 6.90 -7.39 -8.97
CA PRO A 135 8.01 -8.15 -9.55
C PRO A 135 7.62 -9.02 -10.76
N TRP A 136 6.34 -9.35 -10.91
CA TRP A 136 5.82 -10.09 -12.07
C TRP A 136 5.67 -9.23 -13.33
N ASP A 137 5.73 -7.90 -13.23
CA ASP A 137 5.66 -7.01 -14.39
C ASP A 137 7.02 -6.96 -15.11
N ILE A 138 7.01 -7.16 -16.43
CA ILE A 138 8.19 -6.95 -17.28
C ILE A 138 8.24 -5.49 -17.72
N VAL A 139 9.21 -4.74 -17.20
CA VAL A 139 9.45 -3.33 -17.52
C VAL A 139 10.54 -3.20 -18.59
N THR A 140 10.34 -2.29 -19.55
CA THR A 140 11.25 -2.10 -20.70
C THR A 140 11.84 -0.70 -20.81
N ASN A 141 11.35 0.25 -20.00
CA ASN A 141 11.87 1.61 -19.94
C ASN A 141 12.74 1.78 -18.68
N LYS A 142 13.93 2.36 -18.84
CA LYS A 142 14.90 2.70 -17.76
C LYS A 142 14.28 3.36 -16.53
N GLN A 143 13.29 4.24 -16.70
CA GLN A 143 12.61 4.88 -15.56
C GLN A 143 11.74 3.89 -14.78
N ALA A 144 11.04 2.99 -15.48
CA ALA A 144 10.25 1.93 -14.86
C ALA A 144 11.15 0.89 -14.19
N GLU A 145 12.25 0.49 -14.83
CA GLU A 145 13.28 -0.41 -14.26
C GLU A 145 13.81 0.13 -12.93
N LYS A 146 14.28 1.38 -12.91
CA LYS A 146 14.75 2.02 -11.68
C LYS A 146 13.66 2.07 -10.61
N THR A 147 12.41 2.29 -11.01
CA THR A 147 11.28 2.37 -10.08
C THR A 147 10.96 0.99 -9.49
N GLN A 148 10.86 -0.04 -10.32
CA GLN A 148 10.66 -1.42 -9.89
C GLN A 148 11.79 -1.85 -8.96
N GLN A 149 13.06 -1.56 -9.30
CA GLN A 149 14.22 -1.96 -8.52
C GLN A 149 14.15 -1.48 -7.06
N TRP A 150 13.73 -0.24 -6.80
CA TRP A 150 13.61 0.24 -5.42
C TRP A 150 12.32 -0.22 -4.74
N GLN A 151 11.26 -0.52 -5.50
CA GLN A 151 9.98 -0.98 -4.97
C GLN A 151 10.00 -2.46 -4.57
N THR A 152 10.66 -3.32 -5.34
CA THR A 152 10.72 -4.78 -5.15
C THR A 152 11.15 -5.20 -3.74
N PRO A 153 12.16 -4.57 -3.09
CA PRO A 153 12.52 -4.88 -1.71
C PRO A 153 11.37 -4.76 -0.71
N TYR A 154 10.37 -3.92 -1.00
CA TYR A 154 9.19 -3.65 -0.15
C TYR A 154 7.94 -4.41 -0.58
N PHE A 155 8.07 -5.32 -1.56
CA PHE A 155 6.95 -6.10 -2.07
C PHE A 155 6.80 -7.44 -1.34
N LEU A 156 5.57 -7.81 -1.01
CA LEU A 156 5.15 -9.12 -0.52
C LEU A 156 4.20 -9.75 -1.53
N GLN A 157 4.60 -10.88 -2.13
CA GLN A 157 3.68 -11.74 -2.86
C GLN A 157 2.71 -12.38 -1.87
N ILE A 158 1.42 -12.35 -2.16
CA ILE A 158 0.40 -13.07 -1.39
C ILE A 158 -0.10 -14.21 -2.26
N ASP A 159 0.16 -15.45 -1.83
CA ASP A 159 -0.35 -16.65 -2.47
C ASP A 159 -1.65 -17.09 -1.79
N ILE A 160 -2.72 -17.17 -2.58
CA ILE A 160 -4.04 -17.63 -2.12
C ILE A 160 -4.03 -19.08 -1.61
N ASN A 161 -3.04 -19.87 -2.02
CA ASN A 161 -2.87 -21.25 -1.58
C ASN A 161 -2.07 -21.37 -0.27
N GLY A 162 -1.70 -20.25 0.35
CA GLY A 162 -1.09 -20.23 1.68
C GLY A 162 0.44 -20.30 1.70
N ASN A 163 1.14 -20.29 0.56
CA ASN A 163 2.61 -20.30 0.51
C ASN A 163 3.24 -18.90 0.65
N THR A 164 2.57 -17.99 1.37
CA THR A 164 3.08 -16.63 1.57
C THR A 164 4.24 -16.64 2.56
N ASP A 165 5.33 -15.93 2.25
CA ASP A 165 6.49 -15.80 3.15
C ASP A 165 6.15 -14.87 4.34
N LEU A 166 5.65 -15.46 5.42
CA LEU A 166 5.25 -14.74 6.64
C LEU A 166 6.45 -14.10 7.36
N ALA A 167 7.65 -14.68 7.26
CA ALA A 167 8.85 -14.08 7.85
C ALA A 167 9.22 -12.78 7.14
N ARG A 168 9.09 -12.75 5.81
CA ARG A 168 9.22 -11.52 5.03
C ARG A 168 8.11 -10.52 5.36
N ALA A 169 6.86 -10.96 5.47
CA ALA A 169 5.75 -10.09 5.84
C ALA A 169 6.00 -9.40 7.19
N LYS A 170 6.38 -10.19 8.22
CA LYS A 170 6.76 -9.68 9.54
C LYS A 170 7.88 -8.65 9.44
N LYS A 171 8.95 -8.96 8.70
CA LYS A 171 10.07 -8.05 8.48
C LYS A 171 9.63 -6.73 7.81
N LEU A 172 8.76 -6.79 6.81
CA LEU A 172 8.28 -5.61 6.10
C LEU A 172 7.41 -4.70 6.98
N ILE A 173 6.54 -5.30 7.79
CA ILE A 173 5.63 -4.56 8.69
C ILE A 173 6.42 -3.98 9.87
N ASP A 174 7.22 -4.80 10.55
CA ASP A 174 7.89 -4.39 11.79
C ASP A 174 9.06 -3.43 11.56
N ASN A 175 9.71 -3.47 10.38
CA ASN A 175 10.73 -2.47 10.04
C ASN A 175 10.15 -1.07 9.81
N GLY A 176 8.83 -0.90 9.83
CA GLY A 176 8.18 0.42 9.93
C GLY A 176 8.40 1.12 11.28
N ILE A 177 8.97 0.43 12.29
CA ILE A 177 9.19 0.93 13.65
C ILE A 177 10.58 1.63 13.80
N GLN A 178 11.45 1.62 12.78
CA GLN A 178 12.79 2.22 12.84
C GLN A 178 12.86 3.71 12.49
#